data_AF-A0A6G3MN21-F1
#
_entry.id   AF-A0A6G3MN21-F1
#
_cell.length_a   1.000
_cell.length_b   1.000
_cell.length_c   1.000
_cell.angle_alpha   90.00
_cell.angle_beta   90.00
_cell.angle_gamma   90.00
#
_symmetry.space_group_name_H-M   'P 1'
#
loop_
_entity.id
_entity.type
_entity.pdbx_description
1 polymer ?
#
loop_
_entity_poly.entity_id
_entity_poly.type
_entity_poly.pdbx_seq_one_letter_code
_entity_poly.pdbx_strand_id
1 'polypeptide(L)'
;KGIKTSTPSISTLPPQNSEEKVEIQDAPAFEGGYVISHLVTILQVMTACNKSFAHGGNDISNSVAPLISIWLIYQHGSLASVAASNIYLIAFGVLGIAIGVIFWGKRVLETIGKSITKITPVSGLSI
;
A
#
# COMPACT_ATOMS: atom_id res chain seq x y z
N LYS A 1 -8.74 -23.40 -60.44
CA LYS A 1 -9.32 -24.10 -59.25
C LYS A 1 -8.93 -23.28 -58.02
N GLY A 2 -9.69 -22.22 -57.73
CA GLY A 2 -9.38 -21.19 -56.73
C GLY A 2 -10.18 -21.40 -55.45
N ILE A 3 -9.52 -21.23 -54.31
CA ILE A 3 -10.08 -21.40 -52.96
C ILE A 3 -10.98 -20.20 -52.66
N LYS A 4 -12.26 -20.44 -52.35
CA LYS A 4 -13.20 -19.41 -51.91
C LYS A 4 -13.03 -19.17 -50.40
N THR A 5 -12.34 -18.11 -50.02
CA THR A 5 -12.42 -17.53 -48.66
C THR A 5 -13.65 -16.63 -48.59
N SER A 6 -14.72 -17.12 -47.95
CA SER A 6 -15.92 -16.33 -47.67
C SER A 6 -15.87 -15.87 -46.21
N THR A 7 -15.27 -14.71 -45.99
CA THR A 7 -15.42 -13.92 -44.76
C THR A 7 -16.86 -13.39 -44.71
N PRO A 8 -17.67 -13.65 -43.67
CA PRO A 8 -18.93 -12.95 -43.50
C PRO A 8 -18.69 -11.60 -42.82
N SER A 9 -19.40 -10.62 -43.35
CA SER A 9 -19.27 -9.19 -43.17
C SER A 9 -19.48 -8.68 -41.75
N ILE A 10 -18.74 -7.62 -41.44
CA ILE A 10 -19.01 -6.63 -40.38
C ILE A 10 -20.48 -6.17 -40.48
N SER A 11 -21.29 -6.52 -39.48
CA SER A 11 -22.52 -5.80 -39.16
C SER A 11 -22.24 -4.94 -37.92
N THR A 12 -22.30 -3.64 -38.12
CA THR A 12 -22.30 -2.59 -37.10
C THR A 12 -23.22 -2.93 -35.93
N LEU A 13 -22.68 -3.07 -34.72
CA LEU A 13 -23.43 -2.97 -33.47
C LEU A 13 -23.15 -1.59 -32.83
N PRO A 14 -24.18 -0.90 -32.31
CA PRO A 14 -24.07 0.46 -31.78
C PRO A 14 -23.26 0.48 -30.47
N PRO A 15 -22.77 1.65 -30.02
CA PRO A 15 -22.10 1.77 -28.74
C PRO A 15 -23.13 1.60 -27.62
N GLN A 16 -23.16 0.43 -26.97
CA GLN A 16 -23.90 0.23 -25.73
C GLN A 16 -22.95 0.47 -24.55
N ASN A 17 -22.89 1.73 -24.15
CA ASN A 17 -22.53 2.08 -22.78
C ASN A 17 -23.72 1.70 -21.90
N SER A 18 -23.56 0.64 -21.12
CA SER A 18 -24.44 0.32 -20.00
C SER A 18 -23.62 -0.51 -19.04
N GLU A 19 -23.07 0.19 -18.05
CA GLU A 19 -22.66 -0.30 -16.74
C GLU A 19 -23.00 -1.78 -16.54
N GLU A 20 -22.01 -2.65 -16.70
CA GLU A 20 -22.08 -3.99 -16.14
C GLU A 20 -22.06 -3.82 -14.62
N LYS A 21 -23.25 -3.56 -14.06
CA LYS A 21 -23.54 -3.81 -12.66
C LYS A 21 -23.32 -5.30 -12.49
N VAL A 22 -22.10 -5.68 -12.10
CA VAL A 22 -21.79 -6.99 -11.53
C VAL A 22 -22.59 -7.04 -10.23
N GLU A 23 -23.87 -7.37 -10.39
CA GLU A 23 -24.75 -7.80 -9.34
C GLU A 23 -24.15 -9.10 -8.84
N ILE A 24 -23.52 -9.02 -7.65
CA ILE A 24 -23.15 -10.20 -6.90
C ILE A 24 -24.47 -10.94 -6.67
N GLN A 25 -24.75 -11.91 -7.53
CA GLN A 25 -25.77 -12.91 -7.34
C GLN A 25 -25.62 -13.40 -5.90
N ASP A 26 -26.63 -13.13 -5.08
CA ASP A 26 -26.65 -13.41 -3.65
C ASP A 26 -26.17 -14.84 -3.40
N ALA A 27 -24.90 -14.96 -3.00
CA ALA A 27 -24.36 -16.21 -2.51
C ALA A 27 -25.16 -16.55 -1.25
N PRO A 28 -25.59 -17.82 -1.08
CA PRO A 28 -26.44 -18.20 0.03
C PRO A 28 -25.78 -17.75 1.33
N ALA A 29 -26.54 -17.09 2.20
CA ALA A 29 -26.09 -16.62 3.50
C ALA A 29 -25.59 -17.82 4.34
N PHE A 30 -24.31 -18.15 4.16
CA PHE A 30 -23.60 -19.07 5.00
C PHE A 30 -23.30 -18.30 6.29
N GLU A 31 -23.93 -18.71 7.40
CA GLU A 31 -23.73 -18.16 8.74
C GLU A 31 -22.23 -18.06 9.13
N GLY A 32 -21.34 -18.87 8.52
CA GLY A 32 -19.89 -18.77 8.73
C GLY A 32 -19.17 -17.68 7.94
N GLY A 33 -19.79 -17.06 6.94
CA GLY A 33 -19.16 -16.06 6.06
C GLY A 33 -18.87 -14.73 6.77
N TYR A 34 -19.71 -14.36 7.72
CA TYR A 34 -19.49 -13.18 8.59
C TYR A 34 -18.29 -13.38 9.51
N VAL A 35 -18.15 -14.56 10.12
CA VAL A 35 -17.04 -14.89 11.02
C VAL A 35 -15.71 -14.87 10.25
N ILE A 36 -15.65 -15.48 9.07
CA ILE A 36 -14.46 -15.48 8.22
C ILE A 36 -14.09 -14.05 7.82
N SER A 37 -15.06 -13.24 7.39
CA SER A 37 -14.81 -11.85 7.01
C SER A 37 -14.27 -11.02 8.17
N HIS A 38 -14.77 -11.24 9.40
CA HIS A 38 -14.28 -10.57 10.59
C HIS A 38 -12.83 -10.98 10.93
N LEU A 39 -12.53 -12.27 10.88
CA LEU A 39 -11.19 -12.78 11.15
C LEU A 39 -10.18 -12.27 10.11
N VAL A 40 -10.52 -12.34 8.82
CA VAL A 40 -9.66 -11.87 7.73
C VAL A 40 -9.42 -10.36 7.81
N THR A 41 -10.42 -9.57 8.20
CA THR A 41 -10.25 -8.11 8.38
C THR A 41 -9.27 -7.80 9.51
N ILE A 42 -9.37 -8.49 10.66
CA ILE A 42 -8.43 -8.31 11.77
C ILE A 42 -7.01 -8.73 11.35
N LEU A 43 -6.87 -9.87 10.66
CA LEU A 43 -5.59 -10.32 10.12
C LEU A 43 -5.01 -9.32 9.12
N GLN A 44 -5.84 -8.74 8.25
CA GLN A 44 -5.39 -7.73 7.28
C GLN A 44 -4.87 -6.46 7.96
N VAL A 45 -5.54 -5.98 9.01
CA VAL A 45 -5.04 -4.83 9.78
C VAL A 45 -3.67 -5.15 10.37
N MET A 46 -3.47 -6.35 10.93
CA MET A 46 -2.16 -6.77 11.45
C MET A 46 -1.09 -6.85 10.35
N THR A 47 -1.42 -7.40 9.18
CA THR A 47 -0.51 -7.46 8.02
C THR A 47 -0.15 -6.07 7.51
N ALA A 48 -1.13 -5.16 7.43
CA ALA A 48 -0.90 -3.78 7.04
C ALA A 48 0.02 -3.06 8.04
N CYS A 49 -0.18 -3.28 9.35
CA CYS A 49 0.70 -2.77 10.38
C CYS A 49 2.14 -3.30 10.22
N ASN A 50 2.32 -4.61 10.01
CA ASN A 50 3.64 -5.20 9.82
C ASN A 50 4.36 -4.64 8.58
N LYS A 51 3.64 -4.49 7.47
CA LYS A 51 4.17 -3.84 6.26
C LYS A 51 4.57 -2.39 6.49
N SER A 52 3.71 -1.63 7.17
CA SER A 52 4.01 -0.23 7.51
C SER A 52 5.25 -0.10 8.39
N PHE A 53 5.47 -1.05 9.31
CA PHE A 53 6.65 -1.09 10.17
C PHE A 53 7.92 -1.40 9.37
N ALA A 54 7.89 -2.45 8.55
CA ALA A 54 9.04 -2.85 7.73
C ALA A 54 9.45 -1.74 6.75
N HIS A 55 8.48 -1.12 6.06
CA HIS A 55 8.76 0.00 5.17
C HIS A 55 9.21 1.25 5.95
N GLY A 56 8.59 1.53 7.09
CA GLY A 56 8.96 2.67 7.94
C GLY A 56 10.42 2.60 8.42
N GLY A 57 10.93 1.41 8.75
CA GLY A 57 12.34 1.21 9.10
C GLY A 57 13.31 1.59 7.96
N ASN A 58 12.92 1.29 6.72
CA ASN A 58 13.70 1.65 5.55
C ASN A 58 13.65 3.17 5.29
N ASP A 59 12.49 3.81 5.51
CA ASP A 59 12.32 5.26 5.37
C ASP A 59 13.14 6.04 6.42
N ILE A 60 13.18 5.54 7.67
CA ILE A 60 14.02 6.10 8.75
C ILE A 60 15.49 6.03 8.35
N SER A 61 15.95 4.90 7.83
CA SER A 61 17.36 4.70 7.48
C SER A 61 17.81 5.68 6.39
N ASN A 62 16.98 5.88 5.37
CA ASN A 62 17.27 6.82 4.29
C ASN A 62 17.30 8.28 4.79
N SER A 63 16.42 8.63 5.73
CA SER A 63 16.30 9.99 6.25
C SER A 63 17.36 10.33 7.31
N VAL A 64 17.73 9.36 8.14
CA VAL A 64 18.62 9.55 9.30
C VAL A 64 20.10 9.33 8.95
N ALA A 65 20.42 8.55 7.91
CA ALA A 65 21.81 8.29 7.53
C ALA A 65 22.63 9.57 7.20
N PRO A 66 22.11 10.55 6.43
CA PRO A 66 22.83 11.81 6.20
C PRO A 66 23.01 12.63 7.48
N LEU A 67 22.00 12.64 8.36
CA LEU A 67 22.04 13.38 9.62
C LEU A 67 23.12 12.83 10.56
N ILE A 68 23.18 11.51 10.70
CA ILE A 68 24.24 10.84 11.48
C ILE A 68 25.61 11.10 10.87
N SER A 69 25.71 11.10 9.53
CA SER A 69 26.98 11.35 8.82
C SER A 69 27.55 12.74 9.12
N ILE A 70 26.70 13.77 9.11
CA ILE A 70 27.10 15.14 9.45
C ILE A 70 27.53 15.22 10.92
N TRP A 71 26.78 14.58 11.82
CA TRP A 71 27.11 14.57 13.25
C TRP A 71 28.45 13.87 13.55
N LEU A 72 28.75 12.76 12.87
CA LEU A 72 30.04 12.06 12.99
C LEU A 72 31.21 12.94 12.55
N ILE A 73 31.08 13.60 11.40
CA ILE A 73 32.12 14.52 10.89
C ILE A 73 32.33 15.68 11.87
N TYR A 74 31.24 16.24 12.41
CA TYR A 74 31.32 17.34 13.37
C TYR A 74 32.08 16.96 14.65
N GLN A 75 31.84 15.77 15.20
CA GLN A 75 32.48 15.34 16.45
C GLN A 75 33.90 14.76 16.26
N HIS A 76 34.12 13.96 15.22
CA HIS A 76 35.34 13.14 15.08
C HIS A 76 36.17 13.48 13.83
N GLY A 77 35.69 14.37 12.96
CA GLY A 77 36.38 14.75 11.72
C GLY A 77 36.46 13.63 10.67
N SER A 78 35.84 12.47 10.92
CA SER A 78 35.86 11.31 10.03
C SER A 78 34.58 10.49 10.16
N LEU A 79 34.13 9.93 9.03
CA LEU A 79 32.98 9.02 8.96
C LEU A 79 33.29 7.62 9.51
N ALA A 80 34.57 7.26 9.61
CA ALA A 80 35.03 5.94 10.04
C ALA A 80 35.19 5.79 11.55
N SER A 81 35.01 6.87 12.33
CA SER A 81 35.04 6.79 13.79
C SER A 81 33.91 5.90 14.27
N VAL A 82 34.20 4.96 15.19
CA VAL A 82 33.24 3.98 15.75
C VAL A 82 31.92 4.68 16.05
N ALA A 83 30.94 4.41 15.18
CA ALA A 83 29.65 5.06 15.16
C ALA A 83 28.83 4.56 16.34
N ALA A 84 29.11 5.06 17.54
CA ALA A 84 28.11 5.09 18.60
C ALA A 84 27.06 6.12 18.17
N SER A 85 26.22 5.75 17.20
CA SER A 85 25.16 6.62 16.71
C SER A 85 24.28 6.96 17.90
N ASN A 86 24.20 8.25 18.21
CA ASN A 86 23.43 8.69 19.35
C ASN A 86 21.96 8.29 19.15
N ILE A 87 21.42 7.49 20.07
CA ILE A 87 20.03 7.00 20.03
C ILE A 87 19.02 8.16 19.91
N TYR A 88 19.36 9.34 20.40
CA TYR A 88 18.52 10.53 20.29
C TYR A 88 18.30 11.00 18.84
N LEU A 89 19.29 10.82 17.95
CA LEU A 89 19.14 11.19 16.53
C LEU A 89 18.19 10.25 15.80
N ILE A 90 18.25 8.95 16.11
CA ILE A 90 17.33 7.95 15.56
C ILE A 90 15.93 8.19 16.11
N ALA A 91 15.80 8.44 17.42
CA ALA A 91 14.52 8.77 18.05
C ALA A 91 13.88 10.03 17.45
N PHE A 92 14.67 11.06 17.13
CA PHE A 92 14.20 12.25 16.43
C PHE A 92 13.67 11.92 15.03
N GLY A 93 14.35 11.04 14.27
CA GLY A 93 13.88 10.58 12.96
C GLY A 93 12.53 9.86 13.03
N VAL A 94 12.38 8.93 13.98
CA VAL A 94 11.11 8.21 14.21
C VAL A 94 10.00 9.18 14.59
N LEU A 95 10.29 10.12 15.50
CA LEU A 95 9.32 11.13 15.93
C LEU A 95 8.89 12.04 14.78
N GLY A 96 9.82 12.44 13.92
CA GLY A 96 9.52 13.24 12.73
C GLY A 96 8.56 12.56 11.78
N ILE A 97 8.76 11.26 11.50
CA ILE A 97 7.84 10.47 10.65
C ILE A 97 6.48 10.30 11.33
N ALA A 98 6.46 10.00 12.64
CA ALA A 98 5.21 9.86 13.38
C ALA A 98 4.37 11.14 13.34
N ILE A 99 5.00 12.29 13.57
CA ILE A 99 4.37 13.61 13.47
C ILE A 99 3.87 13.84 12.03
N GLY A 100 4.69 13.59 11.02
CA GLY A 100 4.29 13.75 9.61
C GLY A 100 3.02 12.96 9.24
N VAL A 101 2.94 11.70 9.69
CA VAL A 101 1.76 10.85 9.49
C VAL A 101 0.54 11.37 10.25
N ILE A 102 0.70 11.86 11.48
CA ILE A 102 -0.42 12.43 12.26
C ILE A 102 -1.00 13.67 11.58
N PHE A 103 -0.14 14.59 11.12
CA PHE A 103 -0.59 15.87 10.54
C PHE A 103 -1.09 15.73 9.10
N TRP A 104 -0.47 14.87 8.27
CA TRP A 104 -0.77 14.79 6.83
C TRP A 104 -1.35 13.44 6.37
N GLY A 105 -1.29 12.40 7.19
CA GLY A 105 -1.69 11.03 6.83
C GLY A 105 -3.18 10.91 6.46
N LYS A 106 -4.06 11.69 7.09
CA LYS A 106 -5.51 11.67 6.75
C LYS A 106 -5.77 12.07 5.30
N ARG A 107 -5.07 13.09 4.78
CA ARG A 107 -5.23 13.52 3.38
C ARG A 107 -4.70 12.49 2.39
N VAL A 108 -3.58 11.84 2.72
CA VAL A 108 -3.00 10.78 1.89
C VAL A 108 -3.94 9.57 1.85
N LEU A 109 -4.45 9.15 3.01
CA LEU A 109 -5.38 8.02 3.09
C LEU A 109 -6.69 8.30 2.36
N GLU A 110 -7.22 9.52 2.48
CA GLU A 110 -8.44 9.93 1.77
C GLU A 110 -8.26 9.90 0.25
N THR A 111 -7.09 10.34 -0.23
CA THR A 111 -6.81 10.37 -1.68
C THR A 111 -6.64 8.95 -2.24
N ILE A 112 -5.89 8.08 -1.55
CA ILE A 112 -5.66 6.70 -1.98
C ILE A 112 -6.96 5.88 -1.89
N GLY A 113 -7.69 6.03 -0.78
CA GLY A 113 -8.91 5.27 -0.52
C GLY A 113 -10.08 5.63 -1.44
N LYS A 114 -10.17 6.89 -1.89
CA LYS A 114 -11.23 7.31 -2.83
C LYS A 114 -10.89 7.08 -4.29
N SER A 115 -9.60 7.05 -4.65
CA SER A 115 -9.19 7.13 -6.06
C SER A 115 -8.65 5.84 -6.66
N ILE A 116 -8.18 4.87 -5.86
CA ILE A 116 -7.39 3.75 -6.39
C ILE A 116 -8.00 2.35 -6.14
N THR A 117 -8.76 2.09 -5.07
CA THR A 117 -9.04 0.67 -4.76
C THR A 117 -10.34 0.36 -4.00
N LYS A 118 -11.25 -0.40 -4.63
CA LYS A 118 -12.22 -1.26 -3.92
C LYS A 118 -11.47 -2.51 -3.42
N ILE A 119 -10.82 -2.43 -2.25
CA ILE A 119 -10.22 -3.61 -1.62
C ILE A 119 -11.28 -4.36 -0.81
N THR A 120 -11.50 -5.62 -1.14
CA THR A 120 -12.18 -6.57 -0.26
C THR A 120 -11.18 -7.15 0.75
N PRO A 121 -11.60 -7.48 1.98
CA PRO A 121 -10.66 -7.85 3.05
C PRO A 121 -9.71 -9.01 2.70
N VAL A 122 -10.20 -9.94 1.89
CA VAL A 122 -9.45 -11.11 1.43
C VAL A 122 -8.38 -10.74 0.42
N SER A 123 -8.67 -9.80 -0.50
CA SER A 123 -7.70 -9.31 -1.49
C SER A 123 -6.59 -8.49 -0.83
N GLY A 124 -6.94 -7.69 0.17
CA GLY A 124 -5.97 -6.86 0.89
C GLY A 124 -5.00 -7.65 1.79
N LEU A 125 -5.38 -8.85 2.23
CA LEU A 125 -4.50 -9.75 2.98
C LEU A 125 -3.46 -10.43 2.07
N SER A 126 -3.79 -10.70 0.81
CA SER A 126 -2.93 -11.42 -0.14
C SER A 126 -1.82 -10.56 -0.75
N ILE A 127 -2.01 -9.24 -0.78
CA ILE A 127 -1.03 -8.28 -1.29
C ILE A 127 0.07 -8.17 -0.26
#